data_AF-A0A4R5TQ68-F1
#
_entry.id   AF-A0A4R5TQ68-F1
#
_cell.length_a   1.000
_cell.length_b   1.000
_cell.length_c   1.000
_cell.angle_alpha   90.00
_cell.angle_beta   90.00
_cell.angle_gamma   90.00
#
_symmetry.space_group_name_H-M   'P 1'
#
loop_
_entity.id
_entity.type
_entity.pdbx_description
1 polymer ?
#
loop_
_entity_poly.entity_id
_entity_poly.type
_entity_poly.pdbx_seq_one_letter_code
_entity_poly.pdbx_strand_id
1 'polypeptide(L)'
;MSLRTLAILGLLLAAIGWWRSPYSPRVPAPPLPADGGGVHCPPPPAVAAGAAPLQTPVPRGMAQVALQDGTLTPLAGFSLEARVLSRRDYSLGREATFSPTDLALGWGPMRQDAVLSRLSISQSSRWYHYRWQGSPPLPPAEIVRSSANMHMIPSSADVAAELRRVRRDDHVRIDGWLVRVDAPDGWRWISSLKRDDSGAGACEVVYVCRIERQQGGS
;
A
#
# COMPACT_ATOMS: atom_id res chain seq x y z
N MET A 1 -34.28 -31.48 1.24
CA MET A 1 -34.24 -30.00 1.20
C MET A 1 -35.01 -29.52 -0.03
N SER A 2 -35.83 -28.47 0.09
CA SER A 2 -36.60 -27.97 -1.06
C SER A 2 -35.71 -27.16 -2.02
N LEU A 3 -36.09 -27.08 -3.30
CA LEU A 3 -35.41 -26.24 -4.30
C LEU A 3 -35.30 -24.77 -3.84
N ARG A 4 -36.32 -24.28 -3.13
CA ARG A 4 -36.34 -22.93 -2.55
C ARG A 4 -35.28 -22.77 -1.46
N THR A 5 -35.10 -23.78 -0.61
CA THR A 5 -34.08 -23.78 0.46
C THR A 5 -32.67 -23.75 -0.13
N LEU A 6 -32.41 -24.52 -1.19
CA LEU A 6 -31.12 -24.54 -1.89
C LEU A 6 -30.83 -23.20 -2.60
N ALA A 7 -31.83 -22.60 -3.25
CA ALA A 7 -31.69 -21.29 -3.88
C ALA A 7 -31.37 -20.18 -2.87
N ILE A 8 -32.04 -20.17 -1.71
CA ILE A 8 -31.77 -19.20 -0.63
C ILE A 8 -30.36 -19.39 -0.07
N LEU A 9 -29.93 -20.62 0.19
CA LEU A 9 -28.56 -20.91 0.64
C LEU A 9 -27.51 -20.47 -0.39
N GLY A 10 -27.76 -20.72 -1.68
CA GLY A 10 -26.88 -20.26 -2.76
C GLY A 10 -26.77 -18.74 -2.83
N LEU A 11 -27.89 -18.02 -2.71
CA LEU A 11 -27.91 -16.55 -2.67
C LEU A 11 -27.21 -15.99 -1.42
N LEU A 12 -27.38 -16.61 -0.25
CA LEU A 12 -26.68 -16.21 0.97
C LEU A 12 -25.18 -16.43 0.86
N LEU A 13 -24.74 -17.56 0.30
CA LEU A 13 -23.31 -17.84 0.07
C LEU A 13 -22.72 -16.88 -0.97
N ALA A 14 -23.46 -16.56 -2.04
CA ALA A 14 -23.06 -15.58 -3.03
C ALA A 14 -22.98 -14.16 -2.44
N ALA A 15 -23.95 -13.77 -1.60
CA ALA A 15 -23.96 -12.49 -0.91
C ALA A 15 -22.79 -12.41 0.08
N ILE A 16 -22.53 -13.44 0.88
CA ILE A 16 -21.38 -13.51 1.80
C ILE A 16 -20.05 -13.51 1.03
N GLY A 17 -19.98 -14.24 -0.09
CA GLY A 17 -18.82 -14.29 -0.98
C GLY A 17 -18.54 -12.92 -1.61
N TRP A 18 -19.58 -12.25 -2.13
CA TRP A 18 -19.49 -10.88 -2.62
C TRP A 18 -19.12 -9.90 -1.51
N TRP A 19 -19.68 -10.05 -0.31
CA TRP A 19 -19.39 -9.23 0.86
C TRP A 19 -17.94 -9.34 1.35
N ARG A 20 -17.29 -10.48 1.06
CA ARG A 20 -15.86 -10.74 1.32
C ARG A 20 -14.96 -10.59 0.08
N SER A 21 -15.54 -10.20 -1.07
CA SER A 21 -14.82 -10.02 -2.34
C SER A 21 -14.10 -8.66 -2.37
N PRO A 22 -13.00 -8.51 -3.12
CA PRO A 22 -12.37 -7.20 -3.39
C PRO A 22 -13.28 -6.21 -4.12
N TYR A 23 -14.43 -6.65 -4.64
CA TYR A 23 -15.47 -5.79 -5.21
C TYR A 23 -16.53 -5.34 -4.19
N SER A 24 -16.42 -5.79 -2.93
CA SER A 24 -17.27 -5.37 -1.81
C SER A 24 -17.01 -3.89 -1.50
N PRO A 25 -18.05 -3.13 -1.11
CA PRO A 25 -17.88 -1.74 -0.67
C PRO A 25 -17.15 -1.60 0.67
N ARG A 26 -16.80 -2.71 1.34
CA ARG A 26 -16.02 -2.70 2.59
C ARG A 26 -14.62 -2.20 2.33
N VAL A 27 -14.41 -0.95 2.71
CA VAL A 27 -13.10 -0.31 2.71
C VAL A 27 -12.81 -0.02 4.16
N PRO A 28 -11.66 -0.49 4.69
CA PRO A 28 -11.31 -0.12 6.04
C PRO A 28 -11.10 1.40 6.06
N ALA A 29 -11.73 2.06 7.04
CA ALA A 29 -11.70 3.51 7.17
C ALA A 29 -10.24 3.99 7.33
N PRO A 30 -9.91 5.22 6.89
CA PRO A 30 -8.63 5.82 7.26
C PRO A 30 -8.48 5.85 8.79
N PRO A 31 -7.25 5.78 9.32
CA PRO A 31 -7.04 6.01 10.74
C PRO A 31 -7.58 7.38 11.13
N LEU A 32 -8.28 7.44 12.25
CA LEU A 32 -8.89 8.67 12.72
C LEU A 32 -7.83 9.57 13.38
N PRO A 33 -7.80 10.88 13.07
CA PRO A 33 -6.98 11.84 13.81
C PRO A 33 -7.36 11.84 15.28
N ALA A 34 -6.38 12.10 16.16
CA ALA A 34 -6.67 12.36 17.57
C ALA A 34 -7.51 13.64 17.72
N ASP A 35 -8.27 13.75 18.82
CA ASP A 35 -9.09 14.95 19.08
C ASP A 35 -8.23 16.23 19.09
N GLY A 36 -8.61 17.20 18.25
CA GLY A 36 -7.83 18.44 18.07
C GLY A 36 -6.53 18.28 17.26
N GLY A 37 -6.22 17.07 16.79
CA GLY A 37 -5.09 16.78 15.92
C GLY A 37 -5.37 17.21 14.48
N GLY A 38 -4.59 18.18 13.98
CA GLY A 38 -4.64 18.54 12.57
C GLY A 38 -4.03 17.45 11.69
N VAL A 39 -4.76 17.02 10.64
CA VAL A 39 -4.20 16.22 9.55
C VAL A 39 -3.37 17.15 8.66
N HIS A 40 -2.07 17.26 8.96
CA HIS A 40 -1.14 17.99 8.12
C HIS A 40 -0.17 17.01 7.45
N CYS A 41 -0.29 16.87 6.12
CA CYS A 41 0.58 16.03 5.30
C CYS A 41 1.05 16.84 4.09
N PRO A 42 2.02 17.75 4.24
CA PRO A 42 2.62 18.42 3.10
C PRO A 42 3.38 17.36 2.28
N PRO A 43 3.16 17.25 0.97
CA PRO A 43 3.91 16.29 0.17
C PRO A 43 5.39 16.67 0.12
N PRO A 44 6.31 15.70 0.16
CA PRO A 44 7.74 15.96 -0.05
C PRO A 44 8.01 16.35 -1.51
N PRO A 45 9.26 16.70 -1.86
CA PRO A 45 9.68 16.85 -3.24
C PRO A 45 9.29 15.65 -4.11
N ALA A 46 8.79 15.95 -5.29
CA ALA A 46 8.31 14.97 -6.23
C ALA A 46 9.47 14.22 -6.93
N VAL A 47 9.39 12.89 -6.98
CA VAL A 47 10.22 12.07 -7.86
C VAL A 47 10.01 12.46 -9.32
N ALA A 48 11.10 12.47 -10.10
CA ALA A 48 11.02 12.66 -11.56
C ALA A 48 10.33 11.47 -12.23
N ALA A 49 9.67 11.72 -13.37
CA ALA A 49 8.94 10.69 -14.09
C ALA A 49 9.83 9.50 -14.46
N GLY A 50 9.37 8.29 -14.14
CA GLY A 50 10.09 7.03 -14.42
C GLY A 50 11.37 6.79 -13.60
N ALA A 51 11.76 7.70 -12.70
CA ALA A 51 12.92 7.49 -11.84
C ALA A 51 12.64 6.48 -10.73
N ALA A 52 13.70 5.97 -10.11
CA ALA A 52 13.60 5.19 -8.88
C ALA A 52 12.98 6.05 -7.76
N PRO A 53 12.31 5.45 -6.76
CA PRO A 53 11.60 6.21 -5.75
C PRO A 53 12.56 7.16 -5.03
N LEU A 54 12.11 8.38 -4.75
CA LEU A 54 12.89 9.42 -4.12
C LEU A 54 12.69 9.36 -2.60
N GLN A 55 13.78 9.35 -1.85
CA GLN A 55 13.78 9.62 -0.41
C GLN A 55 14.48 10.96 -0.13
N THR A 56 13.91 11.77 0.78
CA THR A 56 14.48 13.07 1.18
C THR A 56 14.55 13.20 2.70
N PRO A 57 15.47 14.01 3.25
CA PRO A 57 15.49 14.30 4.68
C PRO A 57 14.18 14.94 5.16
N VAL A 58 13.79 14.66 6.40
CA VAL A 58 12.63 15.31 7.04
C VAL A 58 12.93 16.81 7.25
N PRO A 59 12.11 17.73 6.72
CA PRO A 59 12.29 19.17 6.92
C PRO A 59 12.23 19.57 8.40
N ARG A 60 13.00 20.60 8.77
CA ARG A 60 12.90 21.19 10.11
C ARG A 60 11.47 21.74 10.31
N GLY A 61 10.85 21.38 11.43
CA GLY A 61 9.49 21.79 11.76
C GLY A 61 8.40 20.84 11.25
N MET A 62 8.75 19.75 10.57
CA MET A 62 7.75 18.71 10.30
C MET A 62 7.32 18.05 11.62
N ALA A 63 6.04 18.18 11.95
CA ALA A 63 5.46 17.66 13.17
C ALA A 63 5.13 16.16 13.07
N GLN A 64 5.05 15.51 14.23
CA GLN A 64 4.44 14.19 14.35
C GLN A 64 2.92 14.31 14.14
N VAL A 65 2.31 13.24 13.65
CA VAL A 65 0.85 13.18 13.44
C VAL A 65 0.22 12.34 14.53
N ALA A 66 -0.65 12.95 15.33
CA ALA A 66 -1.41 12.25 16.36
C ALA A 66 -2.67 11.62 15.76
N LEU A 67 -2.77 10.30 15.87
CA LEU A 67 -3.96 9.50 15.54
C LEU A 67 -4.58 8.97 16.83
N GLN A 68 -5.83 8.50 16.77
CA GLN A 68 -6.50 7.90 17.94
C GLN A 68 -5.72 6.71 18.52
N ASP A 69 -5.18 5.86 17.64
CA ASP A 69 -4.54 4.59 18.04
C ASP A 69 -3.01 4.68 18.17
N GLY A 70 -2.41 5.85 17.91
CA GLY A 70 -0.97 6.03 18.02
C GLY A 70 -0.45 7.31 17.35
N THR A 71 0.87 7.47 17.34
CA THR A 71 1.55 8.64 16.78
C THR A 71 2.43 8.23 15.61
N LEU A 72 2.35 8.99 14.52
CA LEU A 72 3.25 8.84 13.38
C LEU A 72 4.42 9.80 13.50
N THR A 73 5.64 9.27 13.47
CA THR A 73 6.88 10.06 13.37
C THR A 73 7.44 9.95 11.95
N PRO A 74 7.55 11.05 11.19
CA PRO A 74 8.23 11.07 9.89
C PRO A 74 9.71 10.69 10.02
N LEU A 75 10.18 9.82 9.14
CA LEU A 75 11.56 9.35 9.07
C LEU A 75 12.27 9.81 7.79
N ALA A 76 11.54 9.89 6.67
CA ALA A 76 12.01 10.43 5.40
C ALA A 76 10.83 10.87 4.54
N GLY A 77 11.00 11.91 3.73
CA GLY A 77 10.07 12.22 2.65
C GLY A 77 10.16 11.14 1.57
N PHE A 78 9.02 10.72 1.02
CA PHE A 78 8.92 9.62 0.09
C PHE A 78 8.08 9.98 -1.13
N SER A 79 8.61 9.73 -2.32
CA SER A 79 7.89 9.94 -3.57
C SER A 79 8.19 8.84 -4.58
N LEU A 80 7.16 8.33 -5.23
CA LEU A 80 7.23 7.14 -6.09
C LEU A 80 6.30 7.29 -7.29
N GLU A 81 6.76 6.87 -8.46
CA GLU A 81 5.89 6.46 -9.56
C GLU A 81 6.06 4.96 -9.84
N ALA A 82 4.97 4.21 -9.74
CA ALA A 82 4.99 2.76 -9.85
C ALA A 82 3.82 2.23 -10.66
N ARG A 83 3.95 0.98 -11.11
CA ARG A 83 2.83 0.13 -11.48
C ARG A 83 2.40 -0.70 -10.28
N VAL A 84 1.10 -0.82 -10.07
CA VAL A 84 0.54 -1.68 -9.03
C VAL A 84 0.57 -3.14 -9.49
N LEU A 85 1.39 -3.95 -8.83
CA LEU A 85 1.57 -5.36 -9.15
C LEU A 85 0.50 -6.23 -8.49
N SER A 86 0.08 -5.84 -7.29
CA SER A 86 -0.98 -6.49 -6.52
C SER A 86 -1.48 -5.51 -5.45
N ARG A 87 -2.71 -5.74 -5.00
CA ARG A 87 -3.33 -5.03 -3.88
C ARG A 87 -3.90 -6.04 -2.89
N ARG A 88 -3.78 -5.73 -1.59
CA ARG A 88 -4.46 -6.45 -0.53
C ARG A 88 -5.02 -5.49 0.51
N ASP A 89 -6.29 -5.65 0.84
CA ASP A 89 -6.95 -4.88 1.90
C ASP A 89 -7.05 -5.70 3.19
N TYR A 90 -6.92 -5.02 4.33
CA TYR A 90 -6.91 -5.60 5.66
C TYR A 90 -7.93 -4.90 6.55
N SER A 91 -8.78 -5.68 7.21
CA SER A 91 -9.75 -5.18 8.21
C SER A 91 -9.52 -5.74 9.61
N LEU A 92 -8.53 -6.63 9.75
CA LEU A 92 -8.20 -7.32 10.99
C LEU A 92 -6.70 -7.18 11.28
N GLY A 93 -6.36 -7.22 12.57
CA GLY A 93 -4.99 -7.07 13.06
C GLY A 93 -4.63 -5.63 13.40
N ARG A 94 -3.65 -5.46 14.29
CA ARG A 94 -3.20 -4.16 14.81
C ARG A 94 -2.79 -3.19 13.72
N GLU A 95 -2.07 -3.69 12.71
CA GLU A 95 -1.58 -2.90 11.59
C GLU A 95 -2.73 -2.38 10.71
N ALA A 96 -3.89 -3.07 10.66
CA ALA A 96 -5.02 -2.67 9.81
C ALA A 96 -5.65 -1.35 10.28
N THR A 97 -5.52 -1.06 11.58
CA THR A 97 -5.96 0.20 12.18
C THR A 97 -5.23 1.40 11.57
N PHE A 98 -3.98 1.23 11.15
CA PHE A 98 -3.17 2.28 10.52
C PHE A 98 -3.10 2.14 9.00
N SER A 99 -2.74 0.95 8.52
CA SER A 99 -2.58 0.61 7.10
C SER A 99 -3.70 -0.34 6.65
N PRO A 100 -4.82 0.21 6.16
CA PRO A 100 -5.94 -0.57 5.66
C PRO A 100 -5.65 -1.26 4.32
N THR A 101 -4.65 -0.78 3.57
CA THR A 101 -4.33 -1.24 2.22
C THR A 101 -2.82 -1.42 2.08
N ASP A 102 -2.41 -2.59 1.60
CA ASP A 102 -1.04 -2.85 1.17
C ASP A 102 -0.98 -2.95 -0.36
N LEU A 103 0.03 -2.32 -0.96
CA LEU A 103 0.28 -2.35 -2.38
C LEU A 103 1.64 -3.02 -2.66
N ALA A 104 1.63 -4.03 -3.52
CA ALA A 104 2.85 -4.49 -4.18
C ALA A 104 3.10 -3.57 -5.38
N LEU A 105 4.22 -2.88 -5.38
CA LEU A 105 4.54 -1.81 -6.32
C LEU A 105 5.83 -2.14 -7.08
N GLY A 106 5.84 -1.89 -8.38
CA GLY A 106 7.00 -2.04 -9.24
C GLY A 106 7.38 -0.73 -9.92
N TRP A 107 8.67 -0.42 -9.96
CA TRP A 107 9.23 0.71 -10.71
C TRP A 107 10.30 0.23 -11.69
N GLY A 108 10.76 1.11 -12.60
CA GLY A 108 11.76 0.75 -13.61
C GLY A 108 11.38 -0.52 -14.39
N PRO A 109 12.26 -1.55 -14.45
CA PRO A 109 11.99 -2.81 -15.14
C PRO A 109 10.70 -3.54 -14.69
N MET A 110 10.36 -3.45 -13.40
CA MET A 110 9.16 -4.08 -12.83
C MET A 110 7.85 -3.33 -13.16
N ARG A 111 7.88 -2.36 -14.09
CA ARG A 111 6.67 -1.76 -14.69
C ARG A 111 6.31 -2.39 -16.04
N GLN A 112 7.24 -3.12 -16.66
CA GLN A 112 7.13 -3.57 -18.04
C GLN A 112 6.29 -4.83 -18.19
N ASP A 113 5.36 -4.85 -19.15
CA ASP A 113 4.52 -6.04 -19.43
C ASP A 113 5.34 -7.28 -19.78
N ALA A 114 6.44 -7.11 -20.53
CA ALA A 114 7.34 -8.21 -20.91
C ALA A 114 7.97 -8.91 -19.70
N VAL A 115 8.16 -8.19 -18.59
CA VAL A 115 8.65 -8.75 -17.33
C VAL A 115 7.49 -9.35 -16.54
N LEU A 116 6.43 -8.56 -16.32
CA LEU A 116 5.34 -8.92 -15.42
C LEU A 116 4.49 -10.10 -15.94
N SER A 117 4.32 -10.24 -17.24
CA SER A 117 3.63 -11.40 -17.86
C SER A 117 4.31 -12.74 -17.59
N ARG A 118 5.59 -12.72 -17.19
CA ARG A 118 6.38 -13.91 -16.82
C ARG A 118 6.48 -14.13 -15.32
N LEU A 119 5.84 -13.29 -14.51
CA LEU A 119 5.82 -13.37 -13.05
C LEU A 119 4.41 -13.68 -12.52
N SER A 120 4.33 -14.66 -11.63
CA SER A 120 3.16 -14.88 -10.79
C SER A 120 3.36 -14.12 -9.48
N ILE A 121 2.58 -13.07 -9.26
CA ILE A 121 2.64 -12.20 -8.07
C ILE A 121 1.38 -12.39 -7.22
N SER A 122 1.57 -12.52 -5.90
CA SER A 122 0.49 -12.60 -4.90
C SER A 122 0.85 -11.83 -3.63
N GLN A 123 -0.14 -11.55 -2.77
CA GLN A 123 0.08 -10.97 -1.45
C GLN A 123 -0.62 -11.80 -0.35
N SER A 124 0.08 -12.00 0.76
CA SER A 124 -0.44 -12.65 1.96
C SER A 124 0.30 -12.18 3.20
N SER A 125 -0.35 -12.20 4.36
CA SER A 125 0.25 -11.87 5.66
C SER A 125 0.96 -10.51 5.75
N ARG A 126 0.63 -9.56 4.88
CA ARG A 126 1.26 -8.23 4.69
C ARG A 126 2.59 -8.23 3.95
N TRP A 127 2.75 -9.20 3.04
CA TRP A 127 3.91 -9.37 2.18
C TRP A 127 3.45 -9.64 0.76
N TYR A 128 4.33 -9.39 -0.21
CA TYR A 128 4.15 -9.89 -1.56
C TYR A 128 5.13 -11.02 -1.85
N HIS A 129 4.70 -11.91 -2.75
CA HIS A 129 5.48 -13.04 -3.22
C HIS A 129 5.49 -13.02 -4.74
N TYR A 130 6.63 -13.40 -5.33
CA TYR A 130 6.77 -13.56 -6.77
C TYR A 130 7.44 -14.89 -7.09
N ARG A 131 7.07 -15.46 -8.23
CA ARG A 131 7.67 -16.68 -8.80
C ARG A 131 7.63 -16.62 -10.31
N TRP A 132 8.52 -17.36 -10.96
CA TRP A 132 8.58 -17.52 -12.41
C TRP A 132 8.70 -19.01 -12.78
N GLN A 133 8.51 -19.32 -14.06
CA GLN A 133 8.78 -20.64 -14.62
C GLN A 133 9.98 -20.55 -15.57
N GLY A 134 10.86 -21.56 -15.53
CA GLY A 134 12.08 -21.58 -16.36
C GLY A 134 13.09 -20.52 -15.94
N SER A 135 13.60 -19.76 -16.92
CA SER A 135 14.53 -18.66 -16.66
C SER A 135 13.82 -17.44 -16.09
N PRO A 136 14.43 -16.73 -15.13
CA PRO A 136 13.84 -15.52 -14.57
C PRO A 136 13.77 -14.42 -15.65
N PRO A 137 12.70 -13.61 -15.69
CA PRO A 137 12.57 -12.53 -16.68
C PRO A 137 13.53 -11.36 -16.40
N LEU A 138 14.04 -11.26 -15.17
CA LEU A 138 15.08 -10.34 -14.73
C LEU A 138 15.99 -11.04 -13.72
N PRO A 139 17.26 -10.64 -13.54
CA PRO A 139 18.06 -11.12 -12.41
C PRO A 139 17.28 -10.95 -11.09
N PRO A 140 17.25 -11.93 -10.18
CA PRO A 140 16.44 -11.82 -8.95
C PRO A 140 16.73 -10.57 -8.11
N ALA A 141 18.00 -10.16 -8.03
CA ALA A 141 18.40 -8.91 -7.37
C ALA A 141 17.81 -7.67 -8.05
N GLU A 142 17.48 -7.75 -9.35
CA GLU A 142 16.78 -6.69 -10.09
C GLU A 142 15.33 -6.57 -9.69
N ILE A 143 14.65 -7.70 -9.52
CA ILE A 143 13.26 -7.73 -9.04
C ILE A 143 13.20 -7.07 -7.66
N VAL A 144 14.11 -7.45 -6.74
CA VAL A 144 14.18 -6.88 -5.38
C VAL A 144 14.42 -5.36 -5.40
N ARG A 145 15.41 -4.85 -6.15
CA ARG A 145 15.69 -3.40 -6.19
C ARG A 145 14.63 -2.56 -6.90
N SER A 146 13.70 -3.21 -7.61
CA SER A 146 12.70 -2.54 -8.44
C SER A 146 11.26 -2.86 -8.06
N SER A 147 11.04 -3.55 -6.95
CA SER A 147 9.68 -3.77 -6.43
C SER A 147 9.67 -3.99 -4.92
N ALA A 148 8.58 -3.53 -4.28
CA ALA A 148 8.39 -3.67 -2.85
C ALA A 148 6.91 -3.79 -2.49
N ASN A 149 6.63 -4.35 -1.31
CA ASN A 149 5.31 -4.27 -0.68
C ASN A 149 5.32 -3.12 0.31
N MET A 150 4.38 -2.20 0.16
CA MET A 150 4.31 -1.01 1.00
C MET A 150 2.96 -0.93 1.70
N HIS A 151 2.98 -0.45 2.95
CA HIS A 151 1.82 -0.31 3.83
C HIS A 151 1.30 1.12 3.77
N MET A 152 0.10 1.32 3.24
CA MET A 152 -0.46 2.65 2.98
C MET A 152 -1.30 3.15 4.15
N ILE A 153 -0.82 4.18 4.84
CA ILE A 153 -1.55 4.92 5.86
C ILE A 153 -2.14 6.19 5.20
N PRO A 154 -3.44 6.25 4.86
CA PRO A 154 -4.02 7.43 4.24
C PRO A 154 -4.03 8.62 5.20
N SER A 155 -3.59 9.79 4.73
CA SER A 155 -3.68 11.03 5.53
C SER A 155 -5.09 11.56 5.66
N SER A 156 -5.94 11.41 4.65
CA SER A 156 -7.30 11.95 4.65
C SER A 156 -8.33 10.98 4.08
N ALA A 157 -9.62 11.32 4.26
CA ALA A 157 -10.72 10.58 3.65
C ALA A 157 -10.62 10.55 2.11
N ASP A 158 -10.13 11.63 1.48
CA ASP A 158 -9.93 11.68 0.03
C ASP A 158 -8.79 10.76 -0.43
N VAL A 159 -7.67 10.75 0.30
CA VAL A 159 -6.57 9.81 0.02
C VAL A 159 -7.03 8.37 0.19
N ALA A 160 -7.81 8.07 1.24
CA ALA A 160 -8.40 6.75 1.43
C ALA A 160 -9.36 6.37 0.29
N ALA A 161 -10.15 7.33 -0.20
CA ALA A 161 -11.07 7.13 -1.32
C ALA A 161 -10.33 6.86 -2.64
N GLU A 162 -9.21 7.53 -2.90
CA GLU A 162 -8.37 7.26 -4.07
C GLU A 162 -7.60 5.95 -3.93
N LEU A 163 -7.00 5.67 -2.77
CA LEU A 163 -6.40 4.36 -2.48
C LEU A 163 -7.39 3.25 -2.73
N ARG A 164 -8.66 3.39 -2.32
CA ARG A 164 -9.75 2.45 -2.62
C ARG A 164 -9.99 2.22 -4.11
N ARG A 165 -9.71 3.18 -4.98
CA ARG A 165 -9.90 3.04 -6.43
C ARG A 165 -8.72 2.39 -7.13
N VAL A 166 -7.54 2.36 -6.51
CA VAL A 166 -6.35 1.70 -7.05
C VAL A 166 -6.60 0.22 -7.32
N ARG A 167 -6.26 -0.24 -8.51
CA ARG A 167 -6.33 -1.63 -8.96
C ARG A 167 -4.97 -2.12 -9.38
N ARG A 168 -4.85 -3.44 -9.51
CA ARG A 168 -3.71 -4.05 -10.21
C ARG A 168 -3.59 -3.42 -11.60
N ASP A 169 -2.36 -3.24 -12.04
CA ASP A 169 -1.93 -2.62 -13.29
C ASP A 169 -2.13 -1.11 -13.40
N ASP A 170 -2.74 -0.46 -12.41
CA ASP A 170 -2.76 1.00 -12.36
C ASP A 170 -1.33 1.55 -12.28
N HIS A 171 -1.08 2.62 -13.03
CA HIS A 171 0.10 3.44 -12.83
C HIS A 171 -0.23 4.52 -11.82
N VAL A 172 0.52 4.57 -10.73
CA VAL A 172 0.25 5.47 -9.61
C VAL A 172 1.46 6.33 -9.31
N ARG A 173 1.19 7.56 -8.91
CA ARG A 173 2.10 8.43 -8.20
C ARG A 173 1.69 8.48 -6.74
N ILE A 174 2.64 8.26 -5.83
CA ILE A 174 2.42 8.30 -4.38
C ILE A 174 3.43 9.28 -3.79
N ASP A 175 2.93 10.27 -3.07
CA ASP A 175 3.74 11.27 -2.36
C ASP A 175 3.35 11.28 -0.88
N GLY A 176 4.34 11.17 0.00
CA GLY A 176 4.11 10.99 1.43
C GLY A 176 5.37 10.90 2.26
N TRP A 177 5.29 10.20 3.38
CA TRP A 177 6.39 10.10 4.34
C TRP A 177 6.58 8.65 4.76
N LEU A 178 7.82 8.18 4.78
CA LEU A 178 8.17 6.97 5.52
C LEU A 178 8.04 7.30 7.00
N VAL A 179 7.29 6.49 7.74
CA VAL A 179 6.98 6.79 9.14
C VAL A 179 7.32 5.63 10.08
N ARG A 180 7.53 5.98 11.35
CA ARG A 180 7.35 5.06 12.47
C ARG A 180 5.99 5.31 13.12
N VAL A 181 5.28 4.24 13.42
CA VAL A 181 4.09 4.25 14.28
C VAL A 181 4.50 3.87 15.69
N ASP A 182 4.11 4.68 16.68
CA ASP A 182 4.23 4.38 18.11
C ASP A 182 2.83 4.32 18.72
N ALA A 183 2.42 3.15 19.25
CA ALA A 183 1.14 2.98 19.92
C ALA A 183 1.27 3.16 21.46
N PRO A 184 0.20 3.52 22.17
CA PRO A 184 0.25 3.77 23.62
C PRO A 184 0.68 2.56 24.47
N ASP A 185 0.48 1.34 23.97
CA ASP A 185 0.85 0.09 24.63
C ASP A 185 2.33 -0.32 24.39
N GLY A 186 3.11 0.53 23.73
CA GLY A 186 4.51 0.29 23.41
C GLY A 186 4.75 -0.48 22.12
N TRP A 187 3.68 -0.88 21.41
CA TRP A 187 3.83 -1.46 20.07
C TRP A 187 4.40 -0.42 19.09
N ARG A 188 5.31 -0.88 18.23
CA ARG A 188 5.96 -0.04 17.21
C ARG A 188 5.96 -0.70 15.85
N TRP A 189 5.78 0.12 14.83
CA TRP A 189 5.97 -0.28 13.44
C TRP A 189 6.84 0.72 12.71
N ILE A 190 8.03 0.30 12.32
CA ILE A 190 9.05 1.18 11.75
C ILE A 190 9.16 0.88 10.26
N SER A 191 9.01 1.91 9.41
CA SER A 191 9.28 1.78 7.99
C SER A 191 10.73 1.36 7.74
N SER A 192 10.95 0.48 6.75
CA SER A 192 12.29 0.41 6.15
C SER A 192 12.65 1.75 5.49
N LEU A 193 13.93 2.10 5.55
CA LEU A 193 14.54 3.21 4.82
C LEU A 193 15.51 2.71 3.74
N LYS A 194 15.76 1.40 3.68
CA LYS A 194 16.65 0.77 2.71
C LYS A 194 15.84 0.37 1.47
N ARG A 195 16.55 0.10 0.37
CA ARG A 195 15.97 -0.17 -0.96
C ARG A 195 16.19 -1.61 -1.41
N ASP A 196 17.25 -2.22 -0.91
CA ASP A 196 17.77 -3.52 -1.31
C ASP A 196 17.55 -4.58 -0.23
N ASP A 197 16.81 -4.25 0.84
CA ASP A 197 16.43 -5.17 1.87
C ASP A 197 15.23 -6.04 1.46
N SER A 198 15.21 -7.25 2.01
CA SER A 198 14.13 -8.20 1.86
C SER A 198 13.97 -8.95 3.18
N GLY A 199 12.80 -9.55 3.42
CA GLY A 199 12.54 -10.20 4.70
C GLY A 199 11.85 -9.27 5.72
N ALA A 200 11.88 -9.69 6.99
CA ALA A 200 11.06 -9.08 8.04
C ALA A 200 11.58 -7.68 8.37
N GLY A 201 10.70 -6.68 8.25
CA GLY A 201 11.06 -5.28 8.46
C GLY A 201 11.59 -4.55 7.22
N ALA A 202 11.57 -5.19 6.04
CA ALA A 202 11.96 -4.56 4.78
C ALA A 202 10.85 -3.74 4.10
N CYS A 203 9.62 -3.82 4.60
CA CYS A 203 8.50 -3.13 3.97
C CYS A 203 8.42 -1.66 4.44
N GLU A 204 8.15 -0.77 3.51
CA GLU A 204 7.92 0.64 3.81
C GLU A 204 6.54 0.86 4.43
N VAL A 205 6.49 1.69 5.46
CA VAL A 205 5.25 2.19 6.09
C VAL A 205 5.08 3.64 5.68
N VAL A 206 4.10 3.89 4.81
CA VAL A 206 3.98 5.16 4.08
C VAL A 206 2.75 5.93 4.56
N TYR A 207 2.96 7.09 5.18
CA TYR A 207 1.91 8.07 5.41
C TYR A 207 1.65 8.85 4.12
N VAL A 208 0.55 8.53 3.46
CA VAL A 208 0.23 8.98 2.10
C VAL A 208 -0.43 10.35 2.14
N CYS A 209 0.26 11.38 1.65
CA CYS A 209 -0.29 12.73 1.51
C CYS A 209 -1.11 12.87 0.23
N ARG A 210 -0.65 12.25 -0.86
CA ARG A 210 -1.27 12.31 -2.18
C ARG A 210 -1.07 10.98 -2.90
N ILE A 211 -2.11 10.55 -3.60
CA ILE A 211 -2.03 9.45 -4.53
C ILE A 211 -2.81 9.81 -5.79
N GLU A 212 -2.21 9.54 -6.95
CA GLU A 212 -2.82 9.83 -8.25
C GLU A 212 -2.67 8.63 -9.16
N ARG A 213 -3.75 8.26 -9.83
CA ARG A 213 -3.71 7.27 -10.92
C ARG A 213 -3.43 8.01 -12.21
N GLN A 214 -2.33 7.68 -12.88
CA GLN A 214 -2.04 8.18 -14.21
C GLN A 214 -2.96 7.46 -15.20
N GLN A 215 -3.79 8.23 -15.90
CA GLN A 215 -4.59 7.68 -16.99
C GLN A 215 -3.62 7.28 -18.11
N GLY A 216 -3.61 6.01 -18.49
CA GLY A 216 -2.83 5.55 -19.62
C GLY A 216 -3.24 6.34 -20.85
N GLY A 217 -2.29 7.03 -21.48
CA GLY A 217 -2.46 7.52 -22.84
C GLY A 217 -2.81 6.32 -23.72
N SER A 218 -4.00 6.37 -24.30
CA SER A 218 -4.49 5.48 -25.36
C SER A 218 -3.50 5.36 -26.52
#